data_AF-A0AA94F6M6-F1
#
_entry.id   AF-A0AA94F6M6-F1
#
_cell.length_a   1.000
_cell.length_b   1.000
_cell.length_c   1.000
_cell.angle_alpha   90.00
_cell.angle_beta   90.00
_cell.angle_gamma   90.00
#
_symmetry.space_group_name_H-M   'P 1'
#
loop_
_entity.id
_entity.type
_entity.pdbx_description
1 polymer ?
#
loop_
_entity_poly.entity_id
_entity_poly.type
_entity_poly.pdbx_seq_one_letter_code
_entity_poly.pdbx_strand_id
1 'polypeptide(L)'
;EIDYAIKHNIPVSINHDSPYSIDQNLWGRANECGILEDPYAAPPEDAFDLTTPLEETPDEADEIILTFKQGVPVQVDGKEYQLDDLILYLNQLAGKHGIGRIDHVENRMVGIKSREIYETPGAEVILKAHKALETITLTKDVAHFKPVIEKQFSEQIYNGLWFSP
;
A
#
# COMPACT_ATOMS: atom_id res chain seq x y z
N GLU A 1 -12.90 -17.52 -20.29
CA GLU A 1 -11.44 -17.69 -20.47
C GLU A 1 -10.96 -19.09 -20.11
N ILE A 2 -11.34 -19.62 -18.94
CA ILE A 2 -11.02 -21.00 -18.51
C ILE A 2 -11.45 -22.05 -19.56
N ASP A 3 -12.70 -22.00 -20.04
CA ASP A 3 -13.17 -22.93 -21.08
C ASP A 3 -12.36 -22.85 -22.37
N TYR A 4 -11.84 -21.67 -22.71
CA TYR A 4 -10.98 -21.48 -23.86
C TYR A 4 -9.60 -22.11 -23.63
N ALA A 5 -9.03 -21.94 -22.43
CA ALA A 5 -7.76 -22.56 -22.05
C ALA A 5 -7.86 -24.09 -22.04
N ILE A 6 -8.93 -24.65 -21.46
CA ILE A 6 -9.24 -26.09 -21.47
C ILE A 6 -9.37 -26.59 -22.92
N LYS A 7 -10.16 -25.89 -23.76
CA LYS A 7 -10.35 -26.26 -25.16
C LYS A 7 -9.06 -26.28 -25.98
N HIS A 8 -8.06 -25.47 -25.61
CA HIS A 8 -6.79 -25.36 -26.32
C HIS A 8 -5.63 -26.06 -25.59
N ASN A 9 -5.91 -26.90 -24.58
CA ASN A 9 -4.88 -27.60 -23.78
C ASN A 9 -3.82 -26.66 -23.18
N ILE A 10 -4.22 -25.43 -22.84
CA ILE A 10 -3.34 -24.50 -22.13
C ILE A 10 -3.42 -24.89 -20.64
N PRO A 11 -2.30 -25.30 -20.01
CA PRO A 11 -2.30 -25.69 -18.61
C PRO A 11 -2.62 -24.46 -17.76
N VAL A 12 -3.77 -24.51 -17.10
CA VAL A 12 -4.20 -23.50 -16.12
C VAL A 12 -4.30 -24.19 -14.76
N SER A 13 -3.67 -23.61 -13.75
CA SER A 13 -3.87 -23.98 -12.36
C SER A 13 -5.25 -23.51 -11.93
N ILE A 14 -6.25 -24.37 -12.09
CA ILE A 14 -7.64 -24.10 -11.68
C ILE A 14 -7.75 -24.28 -10.16
N ASN A 15 -7.15 -23.38 -9.39
CA ASN A 15 -7.53 -23.23 -7.99
C ASN A 15 -8.69 -22.23 -7.96
N HIS A 16 -9.88 -22.73 -7.61
CA HIS A 16 -11.07 -21.93 -7.35
C HIS A 16 -10.96 -21.12 -6.04
N ASP A 17 -9.79 -21.07 -5.41
CA ASP A 17 -9.67 -20.89 -3.97
C ASP A 17 -9.41 -19.44 -3.53
N SER A 18 -9.08 -18.52 -4.45
CA SER A 18 -9.04 -17.09 -4.13
C SER A 18 -10.20 -16.38 -4.80
N PRO A 19 -11.22 -15.91 -4.05
CA PRO A 19 -12.29 -15.10 -4.61
C PRO A 19 -11.82 -13.69 -4.99
N TYR A 20 -10.56 -13.34 -4.67
CA TYR A 20 -10.00 -12.01 -4.88
C TYR A 20 -9.20 -11.91 -6.18
N SER A 21 -9.34 -10.78 -6.84
CA SER A 21 -8.35 -10.28 -7.79
C SER A 21 -7.26 -9.57 -6.97
N ILE A 22 -6.01 -10.01 -7.12
CA ILE A 22 -4.88 -9.58 -6.29
C ILE A 22 -3.82 -8.96 -7.19
N ASP A 23 -3.39 -7.74 -6.86
CA ASP A 23 -2.16 -7.14 -7.38
C ASP A 23 -1.20 -6.87 -6.21
N GLN A 24 0.07 -7.21 -6.40
CA GLN A 24 1.08 -7.02 -5.36
C GLN A 24 2.43 -6.70 -5.97
N ASN A 25 3.07 -5.70 -5.39
CA ASN A 25 4.45 -5.34 -5.67
C ASN A 25 5.18 -4.97 -4.37
N LEU A 26 6.40 -4.45 -4.47
CA LEU A 26 7.22 -4.05 -3.33
C LEU A 26 6.51 -3.03 -2.40
N TRP A 27 5.72 -2.13 -2.97
CA TRP A 27 5.12 -1.00 -2.26
C TRP A 27 3.86 -1.39 -1.48
N GLY A 28 3.18 -2.45 -1.89
CA GLY A 28 1.97 -2.92 -1.23
C GLY A 28 1.21 -3.94 -2.05
N ARG A 29 0.03 -4.27 -1.53
CA ARG A 29 -0.89 -5.28 -2.06
C ARG A 29 -2.31 -4.71 -2.14
N ALA A 30 -3.04 -5.07 -3.17
CA ALA A 30 -4.41 -4.62 -3.44
C ALA A 30 -5.30 -5.84 -3.73
N ASN A 31 -6.47 -5.86 -3.11
CA ASN A 31 -7.48 -6.90 -3.24
C ASN A 31 -8.85 -6.32 -3.58
N GLU A 32 -9.50 -6.92 -4.57
CA GLU A 32 -10.89 -6.61 -4.97
C GLU A 32 -11.68 -7.89 -5.28
N CYS A 33 -12.93 -7.70 -5.72
CA CYS A 33 -13.87 -8.75 -6.12
C CYS A 33 -14.39 -9.62 -4.96
N GLY A 34 -15.34 -10.49 -5.29
CA GLY A 34 -15.95 -11.42 -4.34
C GLY A 34 -16.73 -10.68 -3.26
N ILE A 35 -16.57 -11.11 -2.00
CA ILE A 35 -17.26 -10.52 -0.85
C ILE A 35 -16.89 -9.04 -0.62
N LEU A 36 -15.74 -8.59 -1.12
CA LEU A 36 -15.25 -7.23 -0.94
C LEU A 36 -16.11 -6.20 -1.70
N GLU A 37 -16.85 -6.61 -2.72
CA GLU A 37 -17.76 -5.72 -3.47
C GLU A 37 -18.96 -5.25 -2.65
N ASP A 38 -19.34 -5.97 -1.58
CA ASP A 38 -20.40 -5.54 -0.66
C ASP A 38 -19.83 -4.61 0.42
N PRO A 39 -20.09 -3.29 0.38
CA PRO A 39 -19.55 -2.35 1.37
C PRO A 39 -20.08 -2.56 2.79
N TYR A 40 -21.12 -3.39 2.98
CA TYR A 40 -21.61 -3.77 4.31
C TYR A 40 -20.89 -5.00 4.88
N ALA A 41 -20.14 -5.75 4.06
CA ALA A 41 -19.35 -6.87 4.52
C ALA A 41 -17.97 -6.38 5.01
N ALA A 42 -17.60 -6.74 6.24
CA ALA A 42 -16.23 -6.53 6.71
C ALA A 42 -15.25 -7.38 5.86
N PRO A 43 -14.03 -6.90 5.58
CA PRO A 43 -13.03 -7.70 4.89
C PRO A 43 -12.71 -8.96 5.71
N PRO A 44 -12.84 -10.16 5.14
CA PRO A 44 -12.42 -11.39 5.83
C PRO A 44 -10.89 -11.43 5.96
N GLU A 45 -10.39 -12.22 6.92
CA GLU A 45 -8.95 -12.25 7.22
C GLU A 45 -8.10 -12.81 6.06
N ASP A 46 -8.66 -13.69 5.24
CA ASP A 46 -8.00 -14.22 4.03
C ASP A 46 -7.87 -13.18 2.90
N ALA A 47 -8.40 -11.97 3.09
CA ALA A 47 -8.12 -10.82 2.21
C ALA A 47 -6.80 -10.12 2.55
N PHE A 48 -6.10 -10.50 3.63
CA PHE A 48 -4.82 -9.92 4.04
C PHE A 48 -3.70 -10.97 3.94
N ASP A 49 -2.49 -10.53 3.59
CA ASP A 49 -1.29 -11.40 3.48
C ASP A 49 -0.02 -10.74 4.02
N LEU A 50 0.09 -9.41 3.95
CA LEU A 50 1.28 -8.66 4.36
C LEU A 50 1.24 -8.23 5.83
N THR A 51 0.06 -8.21 6.45
CA THR A 51 -0.17 -7.60 7.76
C THR A 51 -0.82 -8.58 8.73
N THR A 52 -0.40 -8.53 10.00
CA THR A 52 -0.99 -9.32 11.09
C THR A 52 -2.29 -8.64 11.58
N PRO A 53 -3.38 -9.38 11.86
CA PRO A 53 -4.59 -8.80 12.42
C PRO A 53 -4.30 -8.20 13.79
N LEU A 54 -4.94 -7.09 14.14
CA LEU A 54 -4.62 -6.32 15.34
C LEU A 54 -4.67 -7.17 16.61
N GLU A 55 -5.60 -8.12 16.69
CA GLU A 55 -5.78 -9.06 17.80
C GLU A 55 -4.60 -10.04 17.99
N GLU A 56 -3.77 -10.22 16.96
CA GLU A 56 -2.59 -11.09 16.97
C GLU A 56 -1.26 -10.31 16.91
N THR A 57 -1.33 -8.97 16.96
CA THR A 57 -0.12 -8.13 16.99
C THR A 57 0.58 -8.21 18.35
N PRO A 58 1.91 -7.96 18.41
CA PRO A 58 2.64 -7.95 19.68
C PRO A 58 2.13 -6.88 20.65
N ASP A 59 2.10 -7.20 21.95
CA ASP A 59 1.80 -6.24 23.02
C ASP A 59 2.95 -5.24 23.27
N GLU A 60 4.16 -5.54 22.78
CA GLU A 60 5.35 -4.69 22.93
C GLU A 60 5.62 -3.91 21.64
N ALA A 61 5.75 -2.59 21.77
CA ALA A 61 6.03 -1.72 20.63
C ALA A 61 7.49 -1.86 20.17
N ASP A 62 7.69 -1.90 18.85
CA ASP A 62 9.01 -1.71 18.24
C ASP A 62 9.23 -0.21 17.98
N GLU A 63 10.33 0.34 18.48
CA GLU A 63 10.76 1.72 18.23
C GLU A 63 11.90 1.73 17.20
N ILE A 64 11.77 2.57 16.18
CA ILE A 64 12.79 2.72 15.13
C ILE A 64 13.14 4.18 14.88
N ILE A 65 14.36 4.42 14.42
CA ILE A 65 14.82 5.71 13.90
C ILE A 65 15.00 5.59 12.39
N LEU A 66 14.13 6.25 11.63
CA LEU A 66 14.25 6.34 10.17
C LEU A 66 15.01 7.62 9.79
N THR A 67 16.18 7.47 9.16
CA THR A 67 17.01 8.60 8.70
C THR A 67 16.73 8.89 7.24
N PHE A 68 16.53 10.18 6.92
CA PHE A 68 16.30 10.66 5.57
C PHE A 68 17.46 11.53 5.08
N LYS A 69 17.72 11.48 3.77
CA LYS A 69 18.60 12.41 3.07
C LYS A 69 17.85 12.98 1.87
N GLN A 70 17.62 14.30 1.89
CA GLN A 70 16.92 15.01 0.83
C GLN A 70 15.55 14.39 0.48
N GLY A 71 14.78 14.00 1.51
CA GLY A 71 13.45 13.40 1.36
C GLY A 71 13.43 11.89 1.10
N VAL A 72 14.59 11.25 0.87
CA VAL A 72 14.68 9.79 0.64
C VAL A 72 15.13 9.08 1.94
N PRO A 73 14.43 8.03 2.40
CA PRO A 73 14.88 7.23 3.54
C PRO A 73 16.13 6.42 3.16
N VAL A 74 17.14 6.42 4.03
CA VAL A 74 18.46 5.81 3.75
C VAL A 74 18.96 4.87 4.85
N GLN A 75 18.46 5.02 6.09
CA GLN A 75 18.88 4.19 7.22
C GLN A 75 17.71 3.89 8.17
N VAL A 76 17.74 2.70 8.78
CA VAL A 76 16.91 2.34 9.94
C VAL A 76 17.86 2.01 11.10
N ASP A 77 17.67 2.64 12.25
CA ASP A 77 18.49 2.47 13.46
C ASP A 77 19.99 2.62 13.20
N GLY A 78 20.34 3.59 12.34
CA GLY A 78 21.72 3.90 11.96
C GLY A 78 22.36 2.92 10.97
N LYS A 79 21.67 1.85 10.56
CA LYS A 79 22.13 0.93 9.52
C LYS A 79 21.68 1.40 8.14
N GLU A 80 22.59 1.43 7.18
CA GLU A 80 22.30 1.78 5.77
C GLU A 80 21.61 0.64 5.02
N TYR A 81 20.70 1.03 4.13
CA TYR A 81 19.95 0.13 3.26
C TYR A 81 19.90 0.68 1.83
N GLN A 82 19.79 -0.20 0.84
CA GLN A 82 19.21 0.19 -0.44
C GLN A 82 17.71 0.43 -0.25
N LEU A 83 17.10 1.28 -1.08
CA LEU A 83 15.72 1.71 -0.87
C LEU A 83 14.72 0.55 -0.91
N ASP A 84 14.93 -0.40 -1.82
CA ASP A 84 14.13 -1.62 -1.95
C ASP A 84 14.24 -2.53 -0.73
N ASP A 85 15.46 -2.77 -0.24
CA ASP A 85 15.68 -3.53 1.00
C ASP A 85 15.06 -2.83 2.23
N LEU A 86 15.11 -1.49 2.27
CA LEU A 86 14.50 -0.69 3.33
C LEU A 86 12.98 -0.85 3.32
N ILE A 87 12.35 -0.79 2.15
CA ILE A 87 10.90 -0.98 2.02
C ILE A 87 10.50 -2.40 2.45
N LEU A 88 11.24 -3.44 2.03
CA LEU A 88 10.99 -4.81 2.46
C LEU A 88 11.11 -4.97 3.98
N TYR A 89 12.15 -4.39 4.58
CA TYR A 89 12.35 -4.39 6.03
C TYR A 89 11.18 -3.72 6.75
N LEU A 90 10.76 -2.54 6.30
CA LEU A 90 9.64 -1.82 6.90
C LEU A 90 8.30 -2.52 6.66
N ASN A 91 8.10 -3.19 5.51
CA ASN A 91 6.91 -4.00 5.27
C ASN A 91 6.80 -5.12 6.30
N GLN A 92 7.89 -5.84 6.57
CA GLN A 92 7.90 -6.91 7.58
C GLN A 92 7.67 -6.38 8.99
N LEU A 93 8.40 -5.32 9.38
CA LEU A 93 8.32 -4.75 10.72
C LEU A 93 6.94 -4.15 10.99
N ALA A 94 6.45 -3.30 10.09
CA ALA A 94 5.16 -2.64 10.26
C ALA A 94 3.99 -3.61 10.07
N GLY A 95 4.12 -4.58 9.16
CA GLY A 95 3.14 -5.64 8.94
C GLY A 95 2.92 -6.50 10.18
N LYS A 96 3.99 -6.84 10.92
CA LYS A 96 3.92 -7.51 12.24
C LYS A 96 3.03 -6.77 13.25
N HIS A 97 2.94 -5.44 13.14
CA HIS A 97 2.14 -4.57 14.00
C HIS A 97 0.78 -4.19 13.38
N GLY A 98 0.34 -4.86 12.31
CA GLY A 98 -0.94 -4.61 11.65
C GLY A 98 -1.07 -3.25 10.98
N ILE A 99 0.05 -2.54 10.77
CA ILE A 99 0.08 -1.22 10.17
C ILE A 99 -0.19 -1.32 8.66
N GLY A 100 -0.99 -0.40 8.13
CA GLY A 100 -1.17 -0.24 6.69
C GLY A 100 -2.31 -1.04 6.08
N ARG A 101 -3.23 -1.62 6.88
CA ARG A 101 -4.53 -2.12 6.38
C ARG A 101 -5.44 -0.94 6.04
N ILE A 102 -5.92 -0.86 4.80
CA ILE A 102 -6.79 0.21 4.30
C ILE A 102 -8.01 -0.43 3.62
N ASP A 103 -9.21 -0.06 4.07
CA ASP A 103 -10.49 -0.39 3.42
C ASP A 103 -11.05 0.88 2.79
N HIS A 104 -11.16 0.91 1.46
CA HIS A 104 -11.43 2.13 0.72
C HIS A 104 -12.45 1.94 -0.40
N VAL A 105 -13.40 2.88 -0.51
CA VAL A 105 -14.23 3.04 -1.70
C VAL A 105 -13.71 4.21 -2.51
N GLU A 106 -13.20 3.94 -3.70
CA GLU A 106 -12.58 4.93 -4.58
C GLU A 106 -13.43 5.28 -5.80
N ASN A 107 -13.04 6.36 -6.49
CA ASN A 107 -13.64 6.77 -7.77
C ASN A 107 -12.67 6.41 -8.89
N ARG A 108 -13.01 5.40 -9.69
CA ARG A 108 -12.20 5.01 -10.83
C ARG A 108 -12.27 6.05 -11.94
N MET A 109 -11.16 6.17 -12.67
CA MET A 109 -11.03 7.04 -13.84
C MET A 109 -12.11 6.77 -14.90
N VAL A 110 -12.55 5.51 -15.02
CA VAL A 110 -13.61 5.09 -15.94
C VAL A 110 -15.04 5.45 -15.50
N GLY A 111 -15.20 6.17 -14.38
CA GLY A 111 -16.48 6.75 -13.94
C GLY A 111 -17.33 5.89 -13.00
N ILE A 112 -16.80 4.79 -12.49
CA ILE A 112 -17.46 3.94 -11.49
C ILE A 112 -16.79 4.06 -10.12
N LYS A 113 -17.47 3.60 -9.09
CA LYS A 113 -16.86 3.34 -7.78
C LYS A 113 -16.49 1.86 -7.67
N SER A 114 -15.39 1.57 -6.99
CA SER A 114 -15.04 0.23 -6.52
C SER A 114 -14.64 0.28 -5.06
N ARG A 115 -14.75 -0.85 -4.38
CA ARG A 115 -14.20 -1.05 -3.04
C ARG A 115 -12.95 -1.90 -3.15
N GLU A 116 -11.89 -1.44 -2.53
CA GLU A 116 -10.56 -2.02 -2.57
C GLU A 116 -10.03 -2.17 -1.15
N ILE A 117 -9.35 -3.29 -0.90
CA ILE A 117 -8.59 -3.50 0.32
C ILE A 117 -7.11 -3.42 -0.02
N TYR A 118 -6.40 -2.52 0.65
CA TYR A 118 -4.95 -2.34 0.45
C TYR A 118 -4.16 -2.71 1.71
N GLU A 119 -2.96 -3.24 1.49
CA GLU A 119 -1.93 -3.43 2.51
C GLU A 119 -0.65 -2.69 2.10
N THR A 120 -0.30 -1.65 2.84
CA THR A 120 0.84 -0.77 2.54
C THR A 120 1.72 -0.51 3.77
N PRO A 121 2.18 -1.55 4.51
CA PRO A 121 2.83 -1.40 5.81
C PRO A 121 4.06 -0.48 5.80
N GLY A 122 5.04 -0.76 4.93
CA GLY A 122 6.27 0.03 4.85
C GLY A 122 6.04 1.43 4.27
N ALA A 123 5.14 1.54 3.30
CA ALA A 123 4.75 2.82 2.72
C ALA A 123 4.11 3.75 3.75
N GLU A 124 3.21 3.25 4.59
CA GLU A 124 2.55 4.03 5.65
C GLU A 124 3.59 4.60 6.64
N VAL A 125 4.55 3.76 7.07
CA VAL A 125 5.65 4.20 7.95
C VAL A 125 6.51 5.27 7.28
N ILE A 126 6.94 5.06 6.03
CA ILE A 126 7.78 6.01 5.30
C ILE A 126 7.05 7.34 5.13
N LEU A 127 5.80 7.33 4.67
CA LEU A 127 5.02 8.55 4.41
C LEU A 127 4.73 9.32 5.71
N LYS A 128 4.43 8.60 6.80
CA LYS A 128 4.21 9.20 8.13
C LYS A 128 5.48 9.89 8.64
N ALA A 129 6.62 9.21 8.57
CA ALA A 129 7.91 9.75 9.00
C ALA A 129 8.37 10.93 8.12
N HIS A 130 8.20 10.82 6.79
CA HIS A 130 8.51 11.89 5.85
C HIS A 130 7.69 13.15 6.17
N LYS A 131 6.37 13.00 6.37
CA LYS A 131 5.49 14.12 6.73
C LYS A 131 5.90 14.75 8.06
N ALA A 132 6.28 13.96 9.05
CA ALA A 132 6.80 14.48 10.33
C ALA A 132 8.10 15.28 10.13
N LEU A 133 9.04 14.79 9.33
CA LEU A 133 10.28 15.49 9.00
C LEU A 133 10.01 16.83 8.29
N GLU A 134 9.03 16.87 7.38
CA GLU A 134 8.65 18.10 6.69
C GLU A 134 8.13 19.19 7.63
N THR A 135 7.45 18.82 8.73
CA THR A 135 6.93 19.80 9.69
C THR A 135 8.03 20.62 10.39
N ILE A 136 9.25 20.08 10.47
CA ILE A 136 10.39 20.73 11.12
C ILE A 136 11.44 21.26 10.14
N THR A 137 11.32 20.95 8.85
CA THR A 137 12.31 21.34 7.81
C THR A 137 11.76 22.31 6.78
N LEU A 138 10.45 22.36 6.54
CA LEU A 138 9.84 23.28 5.58
C LEU A 138 9.45 24.61 6.22
N THR A 139 9.59 25.70 5.45
CA THR A 139 8.99 26.97 5.84
C THR A 139 7.47 26.89 5.74
N LYS A 140 6.78 27.75 6.49
CA LYS A 140 5.31 27.79 6.55
C LYS A 140 4.65 27.82 5.16
N ASP A 141 5.12 28.70 4.28
CA ASP A 141 4.49 28.89 2.97
C ASP A 141 4.66 27.65 2.07
N VAL A 142 5.82 27.00 2.14
CA VAL A 142 6.06 25.73 1.43
C VAL A 142 5.19 24.61 2.02
N ALA A 143 5.13 24.49 3.35
CA ALA A 143 4.31 23.49 4.03
C ALA A 143 2.81 23.65 3.74
N HIS A 144 2.32 24.87 3.51
CA HIS A 144 0.93 25.13 3.13
C HIS A 144 0.66 24.88 1.64
N PHE A 145 1.63 25.15 0.77
CA PHE A 145 1.43 25.00 -0.67
C PHE A 145 1.64 23.56 -1.16
N LYS A 146 2.60 22.83 -0.58
CA LYS A 146 2.95 21.46 -0.99
C LYS A 146 1.73 20.50 -1.04
N PRO A 147 0.81 20.47 -0.06
CA PRO A 147 -0.36 19.58 -0.12
C PRO A 147 -1.27 19.79 -1.34
N VAL A 148 -1.31 21.00 -1.91
CA VAL A 148 -2.05 21.28 -3.14
C VAL A 148 -1.42 20.53 -4.32
N ILE A 149 -0.08 20.57 -4.40
CA ILE A 149 0.68 19.88 -5.44
C ILE A 149 0.62 18.36 -5.24
N GLU A 150 0.75 17.87 -4.01
CA GLU A 150 0.65 16.44 -3.70
C GLU A 150 -0.67 15.86 -4.18
N LYS A 151 -1.79 16.54 -3.90
CA LYS A 151 -3.11 16.08 -4.34
C LYS A 151 -3.18 15.99 -5.87
N GLN A 152 -2.75 17.03 -6.57
CA GLN A 152 -2.76 17.05 -8.04
C GLN A 152 -1.87 15.95 -8.64
N PHE A 153 -0.71 15.71 -8.01
CA PHE A 153 0.23 14.68 -8.41
C PHE A 153 -0.36 13.27 -8.20
N SER A 154 -1.00 13.01 -7.06
CA SER A 154 -1.72 11.75 -6.80
C SER A 154 -2.83 11.50 -7.83
N GLU A 155 -3.61 12.53 -8.18
CA GLU A 155 -4.65 12.42 -9.22
C GLU A 155 -4.06 12.11 -10.60
N GLN A 156 -2.91 12.71 -10.96
CA GLN A 156 -2.23 12.40 -12.22
C GLN A 156 -1.73 10.94 -12.26
N ILE A 157 -1.11 10.47 -11.18
CA ILE A 157 -0.64 9.07 -11.07
C ILE A 157 -1.82 8.10 -11.19
N TYR A 158 -2.89 8.33 -10.42
CA TYR A 158 -4.08 7.47 -10.44
C TYR A 158 -4.73 7.39 -11.82
N ASN A 159 -4.72 8.49 -12.58
CA ASN A 159 -5.25 8.54 -13.94
C ASN A 159 -4.28 7.98 -15.01
N GLY A 160 -3.14 7.41 -14.62
CA GLY A 160 -2.15 6.86 -15.54
C GLY A 160 -1.37 7.92 -16.33
N LEU A 161 -1.33 9.17 -15.86
CA LEU A 161 -0.70 10.30 -16.53
C LEU A 161 0.77 10.49 -16.12
N TRP A 162 1.47 9.42 -15.73
CA TRP A 162 2.87 9.49 -15.29
C TRP A 162 3.81 10.18 -16.31
N PHE A 163 3.58 9.97 -17.61
CA PHE A 163 4.39 10.53 -18.69
C PHE A 163 3.80 11.82 -19.29
N SER A 164 2.77 12.42 -18.67
CA SER A 164 2.26 13.72 -19.10
C SER A 164 3.28 14.83 -18.80
N PRO A 165 3.34 15.91 -19.61
CA PRO A 165 4.29 17.01 -19.42
C PRO A 165 4.08 17.80 -18.12
#